data_AF-A0A917L5S8-F1
#
_entry.id   AF-A0A917L5S8-F1
#
_cell.length_a   1.000
_cell.length_b   1.000
_cell.length_c   1.000
_cell.angle_alpha   90.00
_cell.angle_beta   90.00
_cell.angle_gamma   90.00
#
_symmetry.space_group_name_H-M   'P 1'
#
loop_
_entity.id
_entity.type
_entity.pdbx_description
1 polymer ?
#
loop_
_entity_poly.entity_id
_entity_poly.type
_entity_poly.pdbx_seq_one_letter_code
_entity_poly.pdbx_strand_id
1 'polypeptide(L)'
;MPRIAVLVTSVVAAVALIVVLTRSGGSTDQASGEVFLQAADTSGPDPFTESTAKDSSAPPATTPTATLSGTATSNAVRGVDGGAPGLYGGTRKVASCDVEKQIRVLGAAPAKNGAFASVLGLQPAGVPAYLRSLTPVQLRMDTRVTNHGYRDAAATSYQAVLQTGTAVLVDDRGRPRVRCACGNPLTDPVRQQSAPRTKGDAWPSYRSSNVVVVAPATTVINIFVVYDPERGDWFHRHHGDTGGHDKKTDPPVGRPTPSDSSSAPSAPSAASSEPTSASPGLLPPQSPLPCVSSPTASIRPPASPASPATPGTASPSAEPCPPTSSAPPSSPPAVEPPSSAPVSPQSPPDDGLSELTPQSESTSPSS
;
A
#
# COMPACT_ATOMS: atom_id res chain seq x y z
N MET A 1 -14.91 -56.49 4.89
CA MET A 1 -14.30 -55.19 5.29
C MET A 1 -13.97 -54.20 4.15
N PRO A 2 -13.53 -54.56 2.91
CA PRO A 2 -13.02 -53.54 1.97
C PRO A 2 -14.08 -52.59 1.40
N ARG A 3 -15.35 -53.01 1.28
CA ARG A 3 -16.43 -52.22 0.67
C ARG A 3 -16.85 -50.98 1.48
N ILE A 4 -16.65 -50.99 2.81
CA ILE A 4 -17.04 -49.87 3.69
C ILE A 4 -16.04 -48.72 3.58
N ALA A 5 -14.73 -49.02 3.50
CA ALA A 5 -13.68 -48.01 3.35
C ALA A 5 -13.81 -47.20 2.03
N VAL A 6 -14.20 -47.86 0.94
CA VAL A 6 -14.44 -47.20 -0.37
C VAL A 6 -15.65 -46.26 -0.32
N LEU A 7 -16.72 -46.63 0.40
CA LEU A 7 -17.89 -45.78 0.56
C LEU A 7 -17.57 -44.53 1.40
N VAL A 8 -16.87 -44.69 2.54
CA VAL A 8 -16.51 -43.56 3.42
C VAL A 8 -15.60 -42.56 2.70
N THR A 9 -14.59 -43.04 1.96
CA THR A 9 -13.69 -42.15 1.18
C THR A 9 -14.44 -41.40 0.07
N SER A 10 -15.39 -42.04 -0.61
CA SER A 10 -16.21 -41.39 -1.65
C SER A 10 -17.12 -40.27 -1.08
N VAL A 11 -17.69 -40.46 0.11
CA VAL A 11 -18.54 -39.45 0.77
C VAL A 11 -17.70 -38.27 1.25
N VAL A 12 -16.52 -38.51 1.85
CA VAL A 12 -15.61 -37.43 2.26
C VAL A 12 -15.12 -36.63 1.05
N ALA A 13 -14.79 -37.30 -0.07
CA ALA A 13 -14.42 -36.62 -1.30
C ALA A 13 -15.57 -35.78 -1.88
N ALA A 14 -16.80 -36.31 -1.88
CA ALA A 14 -17.99 -35.58 -2.35
C ALA A 14 -18.30 -34.36 -1.47
N VAL A 15 -18.22 -34.48 -0.13
CA VAL A 15 -18.42 -33.36 0.80
C VAL A 15 -17.30 -32.32 0.67
N ALA A 16 -16.04 -32.74 0.50
CA ALA A 16 -14.94 -31.82 0.23
C ALA A 16 -15.12 -31.09 -1.11
N LEU A 17 -15.54 -31.78 -2.17
CA LEU A 17 -15.84 -31.19 -3.47
C LEU A 17 -17.00 -30.17 -3.37
N ILE A 18 -18.06 -30.49 -2.63
CA ILE A 18 -19.17 -29.57 -2.36
C ILE A 18 -18.70 -28.35 -1.57
N VAL A 19 -17.84 -28.50 -0.55
CA VAL A 19 -17.31 -27.36 0.24
C VAL A 19 -16.37 -26.48 -0.59
N VAL A 20 -15.63 -27.05 -1.55
CA VAL A 20 -14.78 -26.28 -2.48
C VAL A 20 -15.62 -25.57 -3.55
N LEU A 21 -16.65 -26.23 -4.11
CA LEU A 21 -17.54 -25.64 -5.10
C LEU A 21 -18.50 -24.59 -4.50
N THR A 22 -18.97 -24.77 -3.25
CA THR A 22 -19.80 -23.77 -2.55
C THR A 22 -18.99 -22.61 -1.97
N ARG A 23 -17.67 -22.74 -1.80
CA ARG A 23 -16.76 -21.58 -1.61
C ARG A 23 -16.49 -20.78 -2.88
N SER A 24 -16.97 -21.24 -4.04
CA SER A 24 -16.76 -20.57 -5.34
C SER A 24 -17.96 -19.74 -5.81
N GLY A 25 -18.98 -19.54 -4.96
CA GLY A 25 -20.18 -18.76 -5.29
C GLY A 25 -20.26 -17.44 -4.52
N GLY A 26 -20.56 -16.34 -5.22
CA GLY A 26 -20.95 -15.08 -4.57
C GLY A 26 -20.15 -13.83 -4.94
N SER A 27 -19.64 -13.70 -6.17
CA SER A 27 -19.20 -12.38 -6.66
C SER A 27 -20.42 -11.51 -6.99
N THR A 28 -20.96 -10.83 -5.97
CA THR A 28 -22.09 -9.90 -6.10
C THR A 28 -21.75 -8.60 -5.35
N ASP A 29 -21.32 -7.59 -6.13
CA ASP A 29 -21.40 -6.13 -5.85
C ASP A 29 -20.50 -5.32 -6.81
N GLN A 30 -19.58 -5.97 -7.53
CA GLN A 30 -18.67 -5.36 -8.54
C GLN A 30 -19.33 -4.91 -9.87
N ALA A 31 -20.63 -4.58 -9.85
CA ALA A 31 -21.39 -4.25 -11.08
C ALA A 31 -22.46 -3.15 -10.92
N SER A 32 -22.57 -2.48 -9.77
CA SER A 32 -23.24 -1.16 -9.76
C SER A 32 -22.21 -0.11 -10.17
N GLY A 33 -22.60 0.81 -11.06
CA GLY A 33 -21.79 1.98 -11.42
C GLY A 33 -21.74 3.02 -10.30
N GLU A 34 -21.60 2.61 -9.03
CA GLU A 34 -21.60 3.51 -7.88
C GLU A 34 -20.18 3.95 -7.52
N VAL A 35 -20.07 5.16 -6.96
CA VAL A 35 -18.84 5.67 -6.32
C VAL A 35 -19.23 6.32 -5.01
N PHE A 36 -18.67 5.84 -3.91
CA PHE A 36 -18.97 6.32 -2.57
C PHE A 36 -18.16 7.58 -2.25
N LEU A 37 -18.85 8.66 -1.89
CA LEU A 37 -18.22 9.87 -1.37
C LEU A 37 -17.87 9.62 0.10
N GLN A 38 -16.62 9.92 0.48
CA GLN A 38 -16.08 9.62 1.80
C GLN A 38 -15.45 10.88 2.39
N ALA A 39 -16.17 11.51 3.32
CA ALA A 39 -15.71 12.70 4.03
C ALA A 39 -14.45 12.39 4.87
N ALA A 40 -13.58 13.39 5.05
CA ALA A 40 -12.24 13.20 5.61
C ALA A 40 -12.23 12.67 7.06
N ASP A 41 -13.24 13.04 7.83
CA ASP A 41 -13.46 12.79 9.26
C ASP A 41 -14.29 11.52 9.57
N THR A 42 -14.91 10.91 8.56
CA THR A 42 -15.79 9.74 8.74
C THR A 42 -15.05 8.42 8.51
N SER A 43 -15.31 7.37 9.29
CA SER A 43 -14.73 6.04 8.99
C SER A 43 -15.32 5.43 7.70
N GLY A 44 -16.57 5.72 7.34
CA GLY A 44 -17.21 5.09 6.18
C GLY A 44 -17.61 3.62 6.45
N PRO A 45 -17.99 2.85 5.41
CA PRO A 45 -18.48 1.49 5.57
C PRO A 45 -17.35 0.48 5.83
N ASP A 46 -17.69 -0.54 6.62
CA ASP A 46 -16.90 -1.74 6.91
C ASP A 46 -15.42 -1.47 7.31
N PRO A 47 -15.14 -0.69 8.38
CA PRO A 47 -13.77 -0.33 8.74
C PRO A 47 -12.92 -1.51 9.21
N PHE A 48 -11.71 -1.62 8.67
CA PHE A 48 -10.68 -2.55 9.15
C PHE A 48 -10.28 -2.24 10.59
N THR A 49 -10.12 -0.98 10.97
CA THR A 49 -9.77 -0.58 12.34
C THR A 49 -10.56 0.66 12.78
N GLU A 50 -10.52 0.95 14.07
CA GLU A 50 -10.74 2.32 14.56
C GLU A 50 -9.83 3.33 13.81
N SER A 51 -10.19 4.62 13.88
CA SER A 51 -9.37 5.67 13.27
C SER A 51 -7.96 5.69 13.85
N THR A 52 -6.99 5.71 12.94
CA THR A 52 -5.57 5.97 13.18
C THR A 52 -5.13 7.30 12.57
N ALA A 53 -6.05 8.09 12.00
CA ALA A 53 -5.76 9.48 11.68
C ALA A 53 -5.39 10.23 12.97
N LYS A 54 -4.39 11.11 12.89
CA LYS A 54 -4.13 12.11 13.95
C LYS A 54 -4.89 13.38 13.60
N ASP A 55 -5.35 14.09 14.62
CA ASP A 55 -6.03 15.37 14.48
C ASP A 55 -5.04 16.45 14.00
N SER A 56 -4.70 16.43 12.71
CA SER A 56 -4.25 17.63 12.01
C SER A 56 -5.51 18.46 11.74
N SER A 57 -5.68 19.51 12.52
CA SER A 57 -6.79 20.47 12.54
C SER A 57 -6.95 21.32 11.28
N ALA A 58 -6.50 20.83 10.13
CA ALA A 58 -6.66 21.46 8.83
C ALA A 58 -8.06 21.16 8.25
N PRO A 59 -9.04 22.08 8.32
CA PRO A 59 -10.23 21.96 7.47
C PRO A 59 -9.79 21.87 6.01
N PRO A 60 -10.57 21.25 5.12
CA PRO A 60 -10.21 21.07 3.70
C PRO A 60 -9.90 22.43 3.06
N ALA A 61 -8.61 22.75 3.00
CA ALA A 61 -8.15 24.03 2.49
C ALA A 61 -8.59 24.14 1.04
N THR A 62 -9.43 25.14 0.75
CA THR A 62 -9.94 25.40 -0.59
C THR A 62 -8.75 25.73 -1.48
N THR A 63 -8.22 24.73 -2.19
CA THR A 63 -7.22 24.97 -3.22
C THR A 63 -7.88 25.90 -4.24
N PRO A 64 -7.23 27.02 -4.64
CA PRO A 64 -7.75 27.85 -5.70
C PRO A 64 -7.90 26.95 -6.92
N THR A 65 -9.15 26.73 -7.32
CA THR A 65 -9.53 25.81 -8.38
C THR A 65 -8.68 26.14 -9.60
N ALA A 66 -7.81 25.22 -10.01
CA ALA A 66 -7.20 25.33 -11.32
C ALA A 66 -8.36 25.45 -12.30
N THR A 67 -8.38 26.51 -13.11
CA THR A 67 -9.49 26.78 -14.04
C THR A 67 -9.43 25.73 -15.15
N LEU A 68 -10.04 24.57 -14.87
CA LEU A 68 -9.98 23.35 -15.69
C LEU A 68 -10.74 23.56 -17.00
N SER A 69 -10.07 24.22 -17.94
CA SER A 69 -10.56 24.48 -19.29
C SER A 69 -10.41 23.21 -20.12
N GLY A 70 -11.39 22.32 -20.02
CA GLY A 70 -11.45 21.10 -20.81
C GLY A 70 -12.73 20.33 -20.58
N THR A 71 -13.47 20.04 -21.64
CA THR A 71 -14.65 19.16 -21.63
C THR A 71 -14.24 17.74 -21.25
N ALA A 72 -14.31 17.43 -19.95
CA ALA A 72 -14.13 16.07 -19.47
C ALA A 72 -15.29 15.20 -20.00
N THR A 73 -14.97 14.22 -20.85
CA THR A 73 -15.87 13.08 -21.09
C THR A 73 -16.21 12.42 -19.76
N SER A 74 -17.50 12.16 -19.50
CA SER A 74 -18.09 11.90 -18.17
C SER A 74 -17.48 10.77 -17.32
N ASN A 75 -16.59 9.96 -17.90
CA ASN A 75 -16.00 8.77 -17.28
C ASN A 75 -14.46 8.86 -17.18
N ALA A 76 -13.84 9.95 -17.67
CA ALA A 76 -12.40 10.17 -17.62
C ALA A 76 -12.04 10.98 -16.37
N VAL A 77 -11.35 10.34 -15.42
CA VAL A 77 -10.80 10.99 -14.23
C VAL A 77 -9.37 11.40 -14.55
N ARG A 78 -9.02 12.66 -14.30
CA ARG A 78 -7.69 13.23 -14.61
C ARG A 78 -6.62 12.63 -13.71
N GLY A 79 -5.44 12.39 -14.25
CA GLY A 79 -4.30 11.90 -13.48
C GLY A 79 -3.46 13.03 -12.90
N VAL A 80 -2.95 12.87 -11.69
CA VAL A 80 -1.85 13.68 -11.14
C VAL A 80 -0.70 12.74 -10.82
N ASP A 81 0.54 13.12 -11.16
CA ASP A 81 1.74 12.36 -10.80
C ASP A 81 1.92 12.32 -9.28
N GLY A 82 2.14 11.12 -8.71
CA GLY A 82 2.28 10.91 -7.27
C GLY A 82 3.50 11.58 -6.62
N GLY A 83 4.50 11.95 -7.42
CA GLY A 83 5.68 12.72 -7.01
C GLY A 83 5.53 14.23 -7.22
N ALA A 84 4.41 14.71 -7.76
CA ALA A 84 4.20 16.13 -8.02
C ALA A 84 4.32 16.96 -6.72
N PRO A 85 5.26 17.92 -6.64
CA PRO A 85 5.46 18.74 -5.45
C PRO A 85 4.18 19.44 -5.01
N GLY A 86 3.75 19.20 -3.77
CA GLY A 86 2.51 19.75 -3.25
C GLY A 86 1.22 19.02 -3.65
N LEU A 87 1.27 17.81 -4.21
CA LEU A 87 0.08 16.94 -4.26
C LEU A 87 -0.47 16.68 -2.86
N TYR A 88 0.43 16.59 -1.87
CA TYR A 88 0.14 16.25 -0.49
C TYR A 88 0.27 17.43 0.47
N GLY A 89 -0.52 17.37 1.54
CA GLY A 89 -0.47 18.28 2.68
C GLY A 89 -0.21 17.54 3.99
N GLY A 90 -0.03 18.30 5.07
CA GLY A 90 0.11 17.77 6.42
C GLY A 90 0.73 18.80 7.36
N THR A 91 0.62 18.61 8.68
CA THR A 91 1.29 19.49 9.65
C THR A 91 2.77 19.11 9.76
N ARG A 92 3.68 20.11 9.68
CA ARG A 92 5.13 19.88 9.79
C ARG A 92 5.49 19.38 11.19
N LYS A 93 6.32 18.34 11.24
CA LYS A 93 6.70 17.52 12.41
C LYS A 93 5.59 16.66 13.02
N VAL A 94 4.49 16.46 12.31
CA VAL A 94 3.37 15.62 12.76
C VAL A 94 2.94 14.68 11.63
N ALA A 95 2.99 13.37 11.89
CA ALA A 95 2.36 12.37 11.03
C ALA A 95 0.84 12.55 11.03
N SER A 96 0.22 12.58 9.85
CA SER A 96 -1.26 12.61 9.76
C SER A 96 -1.92 11.27 10.11
N CYS A 97 -1.13 10.21 10.28
CA CYS A 97 -1.58 8.89 10.68
C CYS A 97 -0.65 8.28 11.73
N ASP A 98 -1.21 7.56 12.70
CA ASP A 98 -0.46 6.75 13.67
C ASP A 98 -0.20 5.34 13.12
N VAL A 99 0.95 5.19 12.47
CA VAL A 99 1.41 3.93 11.88
C VAL A 99 1.52 2.81 12.93
N GLU A 100 2.06 3.11 14.12
CA GLU A 100 2.23 2.11 15.17
C GLU A 100 0.90 1.70 15.82
N LYS A 101 -0.08 2.60 15.90
CA LYS A 101 -1.47 2.23 16.26
C LYS A 101 -2.06 1.29 15.20
N GLN A 102 -1.92 1.60 13.91
CA GLN A 102 -2.43 0.75 12.82
C GLN A 102 -1.84 -0.67 12.88
N ILE A 103 -0.52 -0.77 13.07
CA ILE A 103 0.19 -2.04 13.22
C ILE A 103 -0.33 -2.83 14.42
N ARG A 104 -0.54 -2.16 15.56
CA ARG A 104 -1.00 -2.80 16.80
C ARG A 104 -2.43 -3.33 16.68
N VAL A 105 -3.35 -2.56 16.10
CA VAL A 105 -4.75 -2.97 15.95
C VAL A 105 -4.90 -4.11 14.93
N LEU A 106 -4.17 -4.07 13.80
CA LEU A 106 -4.14 -5.18 12.86
C LEU A 106 -3.47 -6.42 13.46
N GLY A 107 -2.33 -6.25 14.16
CA GLY A 107 -1.64 -7.35 14.85
C GLY A 107 -2.49 -8.06 15.91
N ALA A 108 -3.38 -7.33 16.59
CA ALA A 108 -4.34 -7.88 17.54
C ALA A 108 -5.53 -8.62 16.88
N ALA A 109 -5.72 -8.50 15.56
CA ALA A 109 -6.84 -9.07 14.81
C ALA A 109 -6.36 -9.91 13.61
N PRO A 110 -5.90 -11.17 13.81
CA PRO A 110 -5.24 -11.96 12.77
C PRO A 110 -6.06 -12.14 11.47
N ALA A 111 -7.38 -12.29 11.56
CA ALA A 111 -8.26 -12.41 10.39
C ALA A 111 -8.31 -11.11 9.57
N LYS A 112 -8.39 -9.96 10.25
CA LYS A 112 -8.30 -8.63 9.62
C LYS A 112 -6.91 -8.39 9.03
N ASN A 113 -5.84 -8.75 9.73
CA ASN A 113 -4.48 -8.67 9.19
C ASN A 113 -4.30 -9.54 7.94
N GLY A 114 -4.89 -10.74 7.92
CA GLY A 114 -4.89 -11.63 6.75
C GLY A 114 -5.60 -11.02 5.54
N ALA A 115 -6.80 -10.47 5.74
CA ALA A 115 -7.56 -9.79 4.68
C ALA A 115 -6.90 -8.47 4.23
N PHE A 116 -6.25 -7.73 5.14
CA PHE A 116 -5.48 -6.53 4.81
C PHE A 116 -4.28 -6.87 3.93
N ALA A 117 -3.55 -7.93 4.31
CA ALA A 117 -2.39 -8.41 3.58
C ALA A 117 -2.76 -8.92 2.18
N SER A 118 -3.86 -9.66 2.03
CA SER A 118 -4.28 -10.22 0.75
C SER A 118 -4.65 -9.16 -0.29
N VAL A 119 -5.34 -8.07 0.11
CA VAL A 119 -5.64 -6.93 -0.78
C VAL A 119 -4.38 -6.30 -1.37
N LEU A 120 -3.28 -6.29 -0.60
CA LEU A 120 -2.03 -5.64 -0.98
C LEU A 120 -0.96 -6.61 -1.53
N GLY A 121 -1.28 -7.90 -1.67
CA GLY A 121 -0.35 -8.93 -2.13
C GLY A 121 0.78 -9.25 -1.13
N LEU A 122 0.56 -8.99 0.16
CA LEU A 122 1.54 -9.17 1.23
C LEU A 122 1.33 -10.49 1.97
N GLN A 123 2.38 -10.99 2.62
CA GLN A 123 2.21 -11.95 3.72
C GLN A 123 1.77 -11.22 4.99
N PRO A 124 0.92 -11.81 5.86
CA PRO A 124 0.45 -11.17 7.09
C PRO A 124 1.58 -10.72 8.04
N ALA A 125 2.69 -11.45 8.07
CA ALA A 125 3.88 -11.08 8.86
C ALA A 125 4.64 -9.87 8.30
N GLY A 126 4.46 -9.52 7.02
CA GLY A 126 5.09 -8.38 6.36
C GLY A 126 4.35 -7.05 6.57
N VAL A 127 3.07 -7.08 7.00
CA VAL A 127 2.24 -5.88 7.19
C VAL A 127 2.90 -4.83 8.10
N PRO A 128 3.54 -5.16 9.24
CA PRO A 128 4.22 -4.17 10.07
C PRO A 128 5.39 -3.45 9.39
N ALA A 129 6.17 -4.17 8.56
CA ALA A 129 7.28 -3.58 7.83
C ALA A 129 6.79 -2.69 6.69
N TYR A 130 5.77 -3.15 5.96
CA TYR A 130 5.12 -2.38 4.89
C TYR A 130 4.48 -1.10 5.42
N LEU A 131 3.72 -1.14 6.52
CA LEU A 131 3.09 0.05 7.09
C LEU A 131 4.12 1.10 7.52
N ARG A 132 5.31 0.69 7.99
CA ARG A 132 6.42 1.59 8.33
C ARG A 132 7.17 2.17 7.12
N SER A 133 7.09 1.54 5.94
CA SER A 133 7.67 2.15 4.75
C SER A 133 6.76 3.22 4.15
N LEU A 134 5.45 3.20 4.41
CA LEU A 134 4.53 4.20 3.88
C LEU A 134 4.66 5.57 4.55
N THR A 135 4.40 6.63 3.79
CA THR A 135 4.52 8.02 4.26
C THR A 135 3.16 8.58 4.69
N PRO A 136 2.97 9.04 5.94
CA PRO A 136 1.71 9.63 6.39
C PRO A 136 1.54 11.07 5.90
N VAL A 137 0.46 11.34 5.16
CA VAL A 137 0.13 12.63 4.54
C VAL A 137 -1.40 12.86 4.47
N GLN A 138 -1.82 14.05 4.05
CA GLN A 138 -3.21 14.38 3.73
C GLN A 138 -3.39 14.69 2.24
N LEU A 139 -4.55 14.31 1.69
CA LEU A 139 -4.94 14.65 0.33
C LEU A 139 -5.21 16.15 0.19
N ARG A 140 -4.73 16.79 -0.90
CA ARG A 140 -5.07 18.19 -1.25
C ARG A 140 -6.09 18.34 -2.38
N MET A 141 -6.58 17.20 -2.88
CA MET A 141 -7.55 17.09 -3.96
C MET A 141 -8.49 15.91 -3.67
N ASP A 142 -9.74 16.01 -4.10
CA ASP A 142 -10.71 14.92 -3.99
C ASP A 142 -10.23 13.75 -4.85
N THR A 143 -9.87 12.62 -4.23
CA THR A 143 -9.08 11.56 -4.87
C THR A 143 -9.89 10.28 -5.02
N ARG A 144 -9.95 9.74 -6.24
CA ARG A 144 -10.62 8.47 -6.54
C ARG A 144 -9.71 7.28 -6.24
N VAL A 145 -10.23 6.29 -5.53
CA VAL A 145 -9.53 5.05 -5.15
C VAL A 145 -10.48 3.85 -5.24
N THR A 146 -9.92 2.64 -5.24
CA THR A 146 -10.64 1.45 -4.75
C THR A 146 -10.35 1.34 -3.25
N ASN A 147 -11.39 1.44 -2.43
CA ASN A 147 -11.31 1.26 -0.98
C ASN A 147 -11.83 -0.14 -0.64
N HIS A 148 -11.16 -0.82 0.31
CA HIS A 148 -11.49 -2.19 0.68
C HIS A 148 -11.95 -2.26 2.14
N GLY A 149 -13.20 -2.63 2.36
CA GLY A 149 -13.75 -2.80 3.71
C GLY A 149 -13.53 -4.21 4.26
N TYR A 150 -13.90 -4.46 5.51
CA TYR A 150 -13.87 -5.80 6.13
C TYR A 150 -15.26 -6.19 6.63
N ARG A 151 -15.88 -7.17 5.95
CA ARG A 151 -17.22 -7.70 6.25
C ARG A 151 -17.22 -9.22 6.05
N ASP A 152 -18.02 -9.95 6.83
CA ASP A 152 -18.21 -11.41 6.69
C ASP A 152 -16.89 -12.21 6.66
N ALA A 153 -15.92 -11.77 7.47
CA ALA A 153 -14.55 -12.29 7.57
C ALA A 153 -13.68 -12.20 6.31
N ALA A 154 -14.05 -11.34 5.35
CA ALA A 154 -13.32 -11.10 4.11
C ALA A 154 -13.11 -9.61 3.83
N ALA A 155 -12.19 -9.30 2.90
CA ALA A 155 -12.10 -7.97 2.31
C ALA A 155 -13.23 -7.78 1.28
N THR A 156 -13.97 -6.67 1.37
CA THR A 156 -14.88 -6.17 0.32
C THR A 156 -14.15 -5.14 -0.53
N SER A 157 -14.66 -4.79 -1.71
CA SER A 157 -14.07 -3.75 -2.56
C SER A 157 -15.15 -2.81 -3.11
N TYR A 158 -14.94 -1.50 -3.00
CA TYR A 158 -15.84 -0.48 -3.58
C TYR A 158 -15.07 0.70 -4.16
N GLN A 159 -15.63 1.37 -5.17
CA GLN A 159 -15.08 2.62 -5.68
C GLN A 159 -15.43 3.76 -4.74
N ALA A 160 -14.46 4.61 -4.43
CA ALA A 160 -14.65 5.77 -3.55
C ALA A 160 -14.00 7.03 -4.10
N VAL A 161 -14.55 8.20 -3.74
CA VAL A 161 -13.83 9.48 -3.73
C VAL A 161 -13.57 9.85 -2.28
N LEU A 162 -12.30 9.98 -1.93
CA LEU A 162 -11.85 10.50 -0.64
C LEU A 162 -11.81 12.02 -0.71
N GLN A 163 -12.43 12.70 0.25
CA GLN A 163 -12.40 14.15 0.36
C GLN A 163 -10.97 14.67 0.56
N THR A 164 -10.69 15.85 0.01
CA THR A 164 -9.57 16.71 0.41
C THR A 164 -9.47 16.80 1.95
N GLY A 165 -8.27 16.71 2.50
CA GLY A 165 -8.01 16.62 3.95
C GLY A 165 -8.00 15.19 4.51
N THR A 166 -8.45 14.16 3.77
CA THR A 166 -8.37 12.77 4.26
C THR A 166 -6.92 12.38 4.52
N ALA A 167 -6.63 11.90 5.73
CA ALA A 167 -5.34 11.34 6.11
C ALA A 167 -5.13 9.94 5.50
N VAL A 168 -3.99 9.76 4.83
CA VAL A 168 -3.61 8.53 4.11
C VAL A 168 -2.15 8.17 4.34
N LEU A 169 -1.84 6.89 4.20
CA LEU A 169 -0.46 6.39 4.05
C LEU A 169 -0.18 6.18 2.55
N VAL A 170 0.90 6.75 2.01
CA VAL A 170 1.28 6.64 0.59
C VAL A 170 2.55 5.80 0.36
N ASP A 171 2.63 5.10 -0.79
CA ASP A 171 3.82 4.32 -1.17
C ASP A 171 4.97 5.17 -1.72
N ASP A 172 6.08 4.51 -2.06
CA ASP A 172 7.30 5.11 -2.64
C ASP A 172 7.06 5.77 -4.01
N ARG A 173 5.92 5.52 -4.64
CA ARG A 173 5.46 6.17 -5.89
C ARG A 173 4.33 7.17 -5.65
N GLY A 174 4.03 7.44 -4.39
CA GLY A 174 3.09 8.45 -3.97
C GLY A 174 1.63 8.05 -4.16
N ARG A 175 1.28 6.76 -4.26
CA ARG A 175 -0.14 6.32 -4.31
C ARG A 175 -0.70 6.11 -2.91
N PRO A 176 -1.96 6.54 -2.61
CA PRO A 176 -2.65 6.20 -1.37
C PRO A 176 -2.83 4.68 -1.22
N ARG A 177 -2.32 4.11 -0.12
CA ARG A 177 -2.36 2.67 0.18
C ARG A 177 -3.16 2.30 1.43
N VAL A 178 -3.39 3.24 2.35
CA VAL A 178 -4.25 3.05 3.52
C VAL A 178 -5.00 4.35 3.80
N ARG A 179 -6.30 4.25 4.14
CA ARG A 179 -7.09 5.39 4.65
C ARG A 179 -7.13 5.35 6.17
N CYS A 180 -6.58 6.36 6.82
CA CYS A 180 -6.31 6.30 8.26
C CYS A 180 -7.58 6.45 9.12
N ALA A 181 -8.65 7.05 8.60
CA ALA A 181 -9.94 7.15 9.29
C ALA A 181 -10.65 5.78 9.54
N CYS A 182 -10.21 4.71 8.87
CA CYS A 182 -10.81 3.38 8.94
C CYS A 182 -9.82 2.20 8.87
N GLY A 183 -8.52 2.47 8.67
CA GLY A 183 -7.49 1.46 8.51
C GLY A 183 -7.58 0.61 7.23
N ASN A 184 -8.49 0.96 6.31
CA ASN A 184 -8.75 0.17 5.12
C ASN A 184 -7.56 0.24 4.15
N PRO A 185 -7.14 -0.89 3.56
CA PRO A 185 -6.18 -0.89 2.47
C PRO A 185 -6.83 -0.28 1.22
N LEU A 186 -6.02 0.43 0.44
CA LEU A 186 -6.43 1.11 -0.79
C LEU A 186 -5.63 0.54 -1.97
N THR A 187 -6.31 0.45 -3.11
CA THR A 187 -5.69 0.13 -4.41
C THR A 187 -6.15 1.13 -5.48
N ASP A 188 -5.48 1.11 -6.63
CA ASP A 188 -5.82 1.97 -7.76
C ASP A 188 -7.31 1.84 -8.15
N PRO A 189 -7.98 2.94 -8.55
CA PRO A 189 -9.39 2.90 -8.94
C PRO A 189 -9.60 2.16 -10.26
N VAL A 190 -10.68 1.39 -10.37
CA VAL A 190 -11.02 0.71 -11.62
C VAL A 190 -11.80 1.64 -12.55
N ARG A 191 -11.61 1.45 -13.86
CA ARG A 191 -12.40 2.15 -14.89
C ARG A 191 -13.86 1.71 -14.81
N GLN A 192 -14.78 2.66 -14.71
CA GLN A 192 -16.21 2.38 -14.89
C GLN A 192 -16.61 2.57 -16.35
N GLN A 193 -17.49 1.68 -16.82
CA GLN A 193 -17.98 1.65 -18.20
C GLN A 193 -18.97 2.79 -18.49
N SER A 194 -19.72 3.23 -17.46
CA SER A 194 -20.68 4.34 -17.50
C SER A 194 -20.29 5.45 -16.52
N ALA A 195 -20.93 6.62 -16.65
CA ALA A 195 -20.79 7.70 -15.68
C ALA A 195 -21.29 7.21 -14.30
N PRO A 196 -20.48 7.35 -13.22
CA PRO A 196 -20.88 6.81 -11.94
C PRO A 196 -21.99 7.59 -11.24
N ARG A 197 -22.84 6.86 -10.53
CA ARG A 197 -23.75 7.41 -9.54
C ARG A 197 -22.99 7.61 -8.23
N THR A 198 -22.94 8.84 -7.73
CA THR A 198 -22.34 9.14 -6.43
C THR A 198 -23.29 8.72 -5.29
N LYS A 199 -22.73 8.17 -4.22
CA LYS A 199 -23.47 7.70 -3.04
C LYS A 199 -22.82 8.17 -1.74
N GLY A 200 -23.63 8.45 -0.72
CA GLY A 200 -23.17 9.12 0.50
C GLY A 200 -23.18 10.65 0.35
N ASP A 201 -22.86 11.35 1.44
CA ASP A 201 -23.02 12.80 1.52
C ASP A 201 -21.93 13.54 0.74
N ALA A 202 -22.36 14.45 -0.14
CA ALA A 202 -21.47 15.34 -0.87
C ALA A 202 -21.13 16.58 -0.03
N TRP A 203 -19.84 16.88 0.13
CA TRP A 203 -19.39 18.12 0.74
C TRP A 203 -19.63 19.33 -0.18
N PRO A 204 -19.78 20.57 0.34
CA PRO A 204 -20.14 21.75 -0.47
C PRO A 204 -19.21 22.05 -1.65
N SER A 205 -17.92 21.72 -1.53
CA SER A 205 -16.90 21.89 -2.58
C SER A 205 -16.77 20.68 -3.52
N TYR A 206 -17.49 19.57 -3.31
CA TYR A 206 -17.41 18.39 -4.17
C TYR A 206 -17.83 18.71 -5.60
N ARG A 207 -16.97 18.43 -6.56
CA ARG A 207 -17.28 18.51 -8.00
C ARG A 207 -16.65 17.30 -8.69
N SER A 208 -17.45 16.51 -9.40
CA SER A 208 -16.97 15.32 -10.11
C SER A 208 -15.87 15.65 -11.14
N SER A 209 -15.90 16.85 -11.74
CA SER A 209 -14.87 17.39 -12.64
C SER A 209 -13.51 17.63 -11.99
N ASN A 210 -13.47 17.78 -10.66
CA ASN A 210 -12.27 18.11 -9.89
C ASN A 210 -11.65 16.87 -9.22
N VAL A 211 -12.29 15.70 -9.38
CA VAL A 211 -11.78 14.44 -8.85
C VAL A 211 -10.56 13.99 -9.66
N VAL A 212 -9.52 13.54 -8.95
CA VAL A 212 -8.27 13.07 -9.56
C VAL A 212 -7.99 11.59 -9.23
N VAL A 213 -7.19 10.94 -10.06
CA VAL A 213 -6.46 9.72 -9.71
C VAL A 213 -5.01 10.08 -9.49
N VAL A 214 -4.39 9.56 -8.43
CA VAL A 214 -2.94 9.67 -8.28
C VAL A 214 -2.27 8.55 -9.07
N ALA A 215 -1.59 8.91 -10.14
CA ALA A 215 -0.79 7.98 -10.93
C ALA A 215 0.56 7.73 -10.21
N PRO A 216 1.10 6.51 -10.25
CA PRO A 216 2.41 6.24 -9.66
C PRO A 216 3.51 7.05 -10.34
N ALA A 217 4.36 7.71 -9.55
CA ALA A 217 5.55 8.36 -10.06
C ALA A 217 6.47 7.38 -10.80
N THR A 218 7.10 7.83 -11.89
CA THR A 218 8.01 7.00 -12.70
C THR A 218 9.26 6.59 -11.92
N THR A 219 9.71 7.43 -11.00
CA THR A 219 10.85 7.20 -10.10
C THR A 219 10.41 7.00 -8.65
N VAL A 220 11.27 6.39 -7.83
CA VAL A 220 11.10 6.33 -6.37
C VAL A 220 11.17 7.74 -5.78
N ILE A 221 10.18 8.10 -4.98
CA ILE A 221 10.10 9.36 -4.25
C ILE A 221 10.84 9.19 -2.93
N ASN A 222 12.06 9.74 -2.82
CA ASN A 222 12.80 9.73 -1.55
C ASN A 222 12.35 10.84 -0.58
N ILE A 223 11.80 11.94 -1.12
CA ILE A 223 11.35 13.12 -0.39
C ILE A 223 10.06 13.63 -1.02
N PHE A 224 9.02 13.78 -0.20
CA PHE A 224 7.78 14.47 -0.56
C PHE A 224 7.90 15.95 -0.21
N VAL A 225 7.50 16.83 -1.14
CA VAL A 225 7.29 18.26 -0.88
C VAL A 225 5.84 18.44 -0.44
N VAL A 226 5.64 18.72 0.84
CA VAL A 226 4.34 18.75 1.51
C VAL A 226 3.98 20.18 1.91
N TYR A 227 2.70 20.54 1.75
CA TYR A 227 2.16 21.84 2.17
C TYR A 227 1.59 21.77 3.59
N ASP A 228 2.00 22.69 4.47
CA ASP A 228 1.42 22.90 5.80
C ASP A 228 0.31 23.96 5.72
N PRO A 229 -0.98 23.57 5.78
CA PRO A 229 -2.09 24.51 5.68
C PRO A 229 -2.29 25.37 6.94
N GLU A 230 -1.77 24.95 8.09
CA GLU A 230 -1.87 25.70 9.36
C GLU A 230 -0.81 26.81 9.41
N ARG A 231 0.37 26.57 8.83
CA ARG A 231 1.49 27.52 8.77
C ARG A 231 1.56 28.32 7.47
N GLY A 232 0.88 27.87 6.42
CA GLY A 232 1.02 28.40 5.06
C GLY A 232 2.41 28.21 4.45
N ASP A 233 3.20 27.26 4.95
CA ASP A 233 4.57 27.00 4.49
C ASP A 233 4.77 25.57 3.96
N TRP A 234 5.97 25.28 3.48
CA TRP A 234 6.30 24.05 2.78
C TRP A 234 7.40 23.30 3.52
N PHE A 235 7.38 21.97 3.44
CA PHE A 235 8.42 21.13 4.02
C PHE A 235 8.71 19.86 3.22
N HIS A 236 9.93 19.37 3.36
CA HIS A 236 10.37 18.06 2.93
C HIS A 236 10.03 17.05 4.02
N ARG A 237 9.27 16.00 3.66
CA ARG A 237 9.10 14.77 4.45
C ARG A 237 9.79 13.63 3.72
N HIS A 238 10.68 12.91 4.40
CA HIS A 238 11.31 11.73 3.81
C HIS A 238 10.31 10.59 3.67
N HIS A 239 10.51 9.73 2.66
CA HIS A 239 9.69 8.53 2.50
C HIS A 239 9.77 7.62 3.73
N GLY A 240 8.61 7.22 4.27
CA GLY A 240 8.48 6.45 5.51
C GLY A 240 8.64 7.26 6.80
N ASP A 241 8.96 8.56 6.74
CA ASP A 241 9.13 9.37 7.94
C ASP A 241 7.79 9.80 8.56
N THR A 242 7.71 9.78 9.89
CA THR A 242 6.53 10.18 10.66
C THR A 242 6.57 11.66 11.10
N GLY A 243 7.42 12.47 10.45
CA GLY A 243 7.57 13.90 10.64
C GLY A 243 8.77 14.31 11.48
N GLY A 244 9.42 13.37 12.18
CA GLY A 244 10.57 13.67 13.04
C GLY A 244 11.74 14.33 12.30
N HIS A 245 11.87 14.05 11.00
CA HIS A 245 12.94 14.58 10.16
C HIS A 245 12.51 15.76 9.28
N ASP A 246 11.25 16.20 9.33
CA ASP A 246 10.71 17.24 8.46
C ASP A 246 11.55 18.52 8.47
N LYS A 247 11.94 18.99 7.29
CA LYS A 247 12.68 20.26 7.10
C LYS A 247 11.84 21.25 6.30
N LYS A 248 11.79 22.51 6.75
CA LYS A 248 11.19 23.59 5.95
C LYS A 248 11.90 23.68 4.60
N THR A 249 11.14 23.96 3.54
CA THR A 249 11.63 24.23 2.18
C THR A 249 10.92 25.44 1.59
N ASP A 250 11.39 25.91 0.46
CA ASP A 250 10.74 26.97 -0.32
C ASP A 250 9.53 26.44 -1.10
N PRO A 251 8.57 27.29 -1.50
CA PRO A 251 7.46 26.88 -2.35
C PRO A 251 7.97 26.23 -3.65
N PRO A 252 7.40 25.09 -4.08
CA PRO A 252 7.80 24.46 -5.33
C PRO A 252 7.46 25.35 -6.54
N VAL A 253 8.27 25.22 -7.59
CA VAL A 253 7.99 25.90 -8.87
C VAL A 253 6.82 25.21 -9.57
N GLY A 254 5.68 25.91 -9.63
CA GLY A 254 4.43 25.39 -10.18
C GLY A 254 3.54 24.67 -9.16
N ARG A 255 2.39 24.19 -9.63
CA ARG A 255 1.45 23.35 -8.86
C ARG A 255 1.30 21.98 -9.51
N PRO A 256 0.87 20.94 -8.77
CA PRO A 256 0.38 19.71 -9.36
C PRO A 256 -0.79 20.06 -10.31
N THR A 257 -0.63 19.75 -11.60
CA THR A 257 -1.64 20.00 -12.63
C THR A 257 -2.24 18.68 -13.07
N PRO A 258 -3.56 18.46 -12.87
CA PRO A 258 -4.23 17.26 -13.37
C PRO A 258 -4.18 17.21 -14.89
N SER A 259 -3.54 16.17 -15.41
CA SER A 259 -3.37 15.94 -16.84
C SER A 259 -4.47 15.02 -17.38
N ASP A 260 -5.02 15.37 -18.55
CA ASP A 260 -5.89 14.47 -19.32
C ASP A 260 -5.11 13.23 -19.84
N SER A 261 -3.80 13.38 -20.00
CA SER A 261 -2.85 12.29 -20.24
C SER A 261 -2.55 11.52 -18.96
N SER A 262 -3.45 10.60 -18.58
CA SER A 262 -3.17 9.59 -17.56
C SER A 262 -3.24 8.19 -18.14
N SER A 263 -2.24 7.37 -17.82
CA SER A 263 -2.22 5.93 -18.14
C SER A 263 -3.54 5.30 -17.71
N ALA A 264 -4.21 4.64 -18.65
CA ALA A 264 -5.55 4.13 -18.44
C ALA A 264 -5.65 3.25 -17.17
N PRO A 265 -6.62 3.48 -16.27
CA PRO A 265 -6.92 2.53 -15.20
C PRO A 265 -7.11 1.13 -15.79
N SER A 266 -6.35 0.17 -15.25
CA SER A 266 -6.24 -1.19 -15.76
C SER A 266 -7.60 -1.85 -15.90
N ALA A 267 -7.84 -2.47 -17.05
CA ALA A 267 -8.95 -3.40 -17.20
C ALA A 267 -8.73 -4.62 -16.28
N PRO A 268 -9.80 -5.25 -15.75
CA PRO A 268 -9.66 -6.53 -15.07
C PRO A 268 -9.13 -7.56 -16.07
N SER A 269 -7.92 -8.07 -15.81
CA SER A 269 -7.32 -9.09 -16.67
C SER A 269 -8.01 -10.42 -16.43
N ALA A 270 -8.98 -10.75 -17.28
CA ALA A 270 -9.57 -12.07 -17.32
C ALA A 270 -8.51 -13.07 -17.78
N ALA A 271 -8.06 -13.94 -16.88
CA ALA A 271 -7.18 -15.06 -17.21
C ALA A 271 -7.95 -16.06 -18.08
N SER A 272 -7.94 -15.84 -19.39
CA SER A 272 -8.56 -16.71 -20.38
C SER A 272 -7.67 -17.94 -20.61
N SER A 273 -7.76 -18.90 -19.69
CA SER A 273 -7.20 -20.23 -19.89
C SER A 273 -8.05 -20.98 -20.93
N GLU A 274 -7.71 -20.84 -22.21
CA GLU A 274 -8.27 -21.71 -23.25
C GLU A 274 -7.81 -23.16 -23.01
N PRO A 275 -8.73 -24.14 -22.92
CA PRO A 275 -8.37 -25.54 -22.97
C PRO A 275 -8.20 -25.96 -24.43
N THR A 276 -6.94 -26.08 -24.89
CA THR A 276 -6.62 -26.59 -26.24
C THR A 276 -7.12 -28.03 -26.40
N SER A 277 -8.28 -28.20 -27.03
CA SER A 277 -8.84 -29.52 -27.33
C SER A 277 -8.16 -30.09 -28.59
N ALA A 278 -7.28 -31.06 -28.40
CA ALA A 278 -6.66 -31.81 -29.49
C ALA A 278 -7.15 -33.27 -29.44
N SER A 279 -7.66 -33.77 -30.58
CA SER A 279 -7.96 -35.19 -30.81
C SER A 279 -7.34 -35.65 -32.13
N PRO A 280 -7.04 -36.96 -32.30
CA PRO A 280 -5.87 -37.39 -33.08
C PRO A 280 -6.18 -37.91 -34.50
N GLY A 281 -5.17 -37.83 -35.39
CA GLY A 281 -5.27 -38.30 -36.79
C GLY A 281 -3.93 -38.80 -37.38
N LEU A 282 -3.60 -40.06 -37.09
CA LEU A 282 -2.95 -41.06 -37.97
C LEU A 282 -1.80 -40.67 -38.95
N LEU A 283 -0.54 -41.01 -38.56
CA LEU A 283 0.51 -41.76 -39.31
C LEU A 283 1.05 -41.27 -40.70
N PRO A 284 2.23 -41.72 -41.19
CA PRO A 284 3.37 -42.42 -40.57
C PRO A 284 4.75 -41.69 -40.76
N PRO A 285 5.88 -42.17 -40.19
CA PRO A 285 7.18 -41.49 -40.26
C PRO A 285 8.07 -41.91 -41.44
N GLN A 286 9.04 -41.05 -41.83
CA GLN A 286 10.21 -41.45 -42.61
C GLN A 286 11.53 -40.96 -41.97
N SER A 287 12.59 -41.72 -42.21
CA SER A 287 13.88 -41.72 -41.49
C SER A 287 14.87 -40.62 -41.96
N PRO A 288 15.99 -40.39 -41.23
CA PRO A 288 16.77 -39.14 -41.31
C PRO A 288 18.12 -39.23 -42.07
N LEU A 289 18.82 -38.07 -42.10
CA LEU A 289 20.24 -37.84 -42.47
C LEU A 289 20.54 -37.68 -43.98
N PRO A 290 21.66 -37.03 -44.41
CA PRO A 290 22.81 -36.58 -43.60
C PRO A 290 23.24 -35.10 -43.76
N CYS A 291 24.27 -34.74 -42.99
CA CYS A 291 25.01 -33.48 -43.02
C CYS A 291 26.04 -33.39 -44.18
N VAL A 292 26.30 -32.16 -44.66
CA VAL A 292 27.45 -31.80 -45.50
C VAL A 292 27.95 -30.42 -45.05
N SER A 293 29.28 -30.23 -45.00
CA SER A 293 29.91 -29.00 -44.48
C SER A 293 30.92 -28.39 -45.46
N SER A 294 31.10 -27.06 -45.34
CA SER A 294 32.35 -26.32 -45.67
C SER A 294 32.65 -26.00 -47.17
N PRO A 295 33.70 -25.21 -47.50
CA PRO A 295 33.80 -23.76 -47.21
C PRO A 295 34.43 -22.93 -48.38
N THR A 296 34.58 -21.61 -48.22
CA THR A 296 35.47 -20.70 -49.01
C THR A 296 35.65 -19.40 -48.18
N ALA A 297 36.82 -19.01 -47.63
CA ALA A 297 38.12 -18.62 -48.23
C ALA A 297 38.04 -17.26 -48.99
N SER A 298 38.89 -16.24 -48.83
CA SER A 298 40.11 -15.98 -48.02
C SER A 298 40.39 -14.46 -47.96
N ILE A 299 41.27 -13.99 -47.06
CA ILE A 299 42.32 -12.95 -47.28
C ILE A 299 43.25 -12.84 -46.04
N ARG A 300 44.58 -12.81 -46.29
CA ARG A 300 45.77 -12.63 -45.40
C ARG A 300 46.98 -12.41 -46.37
N PRO A 301 48.28 -12.32 -46.01
CA PRO A 301 49.06 -11.83 -44.84
C PRO A 301 49.95 -10.60 -45.27
N PRO A 302 51.16 -10.24 -44.72
CA PRO A 302 52.05 -10.81 -43.66
C PRO A 302 52.50 -9.77 -42.58
N ALA A 303 53.37 -10.04 -41.57
CA ALA A 303 54.36 -11.12 -41.37
C ALA A 303 54.56 -11.56 -39.88
N SER A 304 55.35 -12.61 -39.68
CA SER A 304 55.77 -13.27 -38.40
C SER A 304 57.30 -13.03 -38.18
N PRO A 305 58.11 -13.74 -37.34
CA PRO A 305 57.90 -14.85 -36.36
C PRO A 305 58.52 -14.56 -34.94
N ALA A 306 58.45 -15.40 -33.88
CA ALA A 306 59.03 -16.76 -33.74
C ALA A 306 58.47 -17.60 -32.55
N SER A 307 58.80 -18.91 -32.57
CA SER A 307 58.32 -20.03 -31.71
C SER A 307 59.47 -20.57 -30.80
N PRO A 308 59.43 -21.76 -30.13
CA PRO A 308 58.38 -22.80 -29.89
C PRO A 308 58.10 -23.01 -28.36
N ALA A 309 57.57 -24.10 -27.77
CA ALA A 309 57.22 -25.47 -28.17
C ALA A 309 56.08 -26.10 -27.30
N THR A 310 55.93 -27.43 -27.35
CA THR A 310 55.00 -28.33 -26.58
C THR A 310 55.78 -29.61 -26.14
N PRO A 311 55.23 -30.70 -25.54
CA PRO A 311 53.84 -31.02 -25.10
C PRO A 311 53.69 -31.68 -23.69
N GLY A 312 52.46 -32.00 -23.26
CA GLY A 312 52.20 -32.83 -22.06
C GLY A 312 50.72 -33.21 -21.83
N THR A 313 50.42 -34.51 -21.69
CA THR A 313 49.08 -35.12 -21.58
C THR A 313 48.66 -35.37 -20.13
N ALA A 314 47.38 -35.13 -19.75
CA ALA A 314 46.51 -36.06 -18.97
C ALA A 314 45.25 -35.39 -18.37
N SER A 315 44.18 -36.18 -18.33
CA SER A 315 42.96 -36.10 -17.49
C SER A 315 42.85 -37.48 -16.78
N PRO A 316 42.05 -37.74 -15.71
CA PRO A 316 40.92 -36.96 -15.17
C PRO A 316 40.76 -36.98 -13.63
N SER A 317 39.56 -36.55 -13.19
CA SER A 317 38.84 -36.96 -11.96
C SER A 317 38.98 -36.10 -10.70
N ALA A 318 37.89 -36.06 -9.94
CA ALA A 318 37.64 -35.20 -8.77
C ALA A 318 37.47 -36.02 -7.49
N GLU A 319 37.72 -35.41 -6.32
CA GLU A 319 36.86 -35.43 -5.11
C GLU A 319 37.41 -34.48 -4.01
N PRO A 320 36.66 -34.16 -2.92
CA PRO A 320 36.76 -32.87 -2.22
C PRO A 320 37.67 -32.81 -0.97
N CYS A 321 37.98 -31.59 -0.51
CA CYS A 321 38.75 -31.33 0.70
C CYS A 321 37.90 -31.31 2.00
N PRO A 322 38.45 -31.75 3.15
CA PRO A 322 37.76 -31.80 4.45
C PRO A 322 37.81 -30.47 5.23
N PRO A 323 37.00 -30.32 6.30
CA PRO A 323 36.95 -29.12 7.13
C PRO A 323 38.01 -29.11 8.25
N THR A 324 38.53 -27.92 8.59
CA THR A 324 39.47 -27.73 9.72
C THR A 324 38.76 -27.09 10.91
N SER A 325 38.77 -27.77 12.05
CA SER A 325 38.29 -27.28 13.35
C SER A 325 39.44 -26.73 14.19
N SER A 326 39.24 -25.63 14.93
CA SER A 326 40.12 -25.22 16.04
C SER A 326 39.47 -24.17 16.96
N ALA A 327 39.56 -24.41 18.27
CA ALA A 327 39.24 -23.54 19.41
C ALA A 327 39.88 -24.16 20.67
N PRO A 328 39.96 -23.49 21.86
CA PRO A 328 39.94 -22.06 22.20
C PRO A 328 41.28 -21.68 22.94
N PRO A 329 41.36 -20.57 23.74
CA PRO A 329 40.99 -20.67 25.17
C PRO A 329 40.44 -19.39 25.88
N SER A 330 39.65 -19.65 26.95
CA SER A 330 39.53 -18.94 28.26
C SER A 330 39.17 -17.44 28.44
N SER A 331 38.20 -17.22 29.35
CA SER A 331 37.71 -15.95 29.98
C SER A 331 38.73 -15.26 30.91
N PRO A 332 38.56 -14.01 31.43
CA PRO A 332 37.45 -13.57 32.35
C PRO A 332 37.10 -12.04 32.23
N PRO A 333 36.49 -11.32 33.20
CA PRO A 333 35.63 -11.70 34.34
C PRO A 333 34.20 -11.07 34.28
N ALA A 334 33.37 -11.36 35.29
CA ALA A 334 32.04 -10.76 35.47
C ALA A 334 32.09 -9.34 36.06
N VAL A 335 31.06 -8.53 35.78
CA VAL A 335 30.81 -7.22 36.42
C VAL A 335 29.49 -7.30 37.19
N GLU A 336 29.51 -6.93 38.48
CA GLU A 336 28.32 -6.87 39.33
C GLU A 336 27.35 -5.74 38.91
N PRO A 337 26.04 -5.92 39.07
CA PRO A 337 25.08 -4.82 39.01
C PRO A 337 25.04 -4.06 40.33
N PRO A 338 25.08 -2.70 40.34
CA PRO A 338 24.79 -1.95 41.55
C PRO A 338 23.31 -2.09 41.91
N SER A 339 23.05 -2.55 43.13
CA SER A 339 21.72 -2.49 43.74
C SER A 339 21.29 -1.03 43.92
N SER A 340 20.06 -0.70 43.55
CA SER A 340 19.44 0.60 43.85
C SER A 340 17.95 0.39 44.09
N ALA A 341 17.53 0.61 45.33
CA ALA A 341 16.15 0.46 45.76
C ALA A 341 15.26 1.57 45.17
N PRO A 342 13.95 1.31 44.96
CA PRO A 342 13.01 2.36 44.62
C PRO A 342 12.79 3.28 45.83
N VAL A 343 13.20 4.54 45.71
CA VAL A 343 12.79 5.61 46.65
C VAL A 343 11.40 6.08 46.22
N SER A 344 10.42 5.92 47.11
CA SER A 344 9.07 6.47 46.91
C SER A 344 9.12 8.00 46.86
N PRO A 345 8.51 8.67 45.85
CA PRO A 345 8.28 10.10 45.92
C PRO A 345 7.26 10.41 47.03
N GLN A 346 7.66 11.25 47.97
CA GLN A 346 6.75 11.81 48.99
C GLN A 346 5.74 12.75 48.34
N SER A 347 4.51 12.77 48.87
CA SER A 347 3.50 13.77 48.52
C SER A 347 4.00 15.19 48.85
N PRO A 348 3.67 16.22 48.05
CA PRO A 348 3.81 17.60 48.48
C PRO A 348 2.82 17.92 49.62
N PRO A 349 3.14 18.89 50.49
CA PRO A 349 2.28 19.26 51.61
C PRO A 349 1.02 20.03 51.18
N ASP A 350 -0.04 19.88 51.97
CA ASP A 350 -1.16 20.82 52.01
C ASP A 350 -0.68 22.20 52.52
N ASP A 351 -0.58 23.17 51.60
CA ASP A 351 -0.64 24.60 51.94
C ASP A 351 -2.00 25.13 51.45
N GLY A 352 -2.99 25.10 52.33
CA GLY A 352 -4.25 25.81 52.10
C GLY A 352 -4.10 27.28 52.48
N LEU A 353 -4.55 28.19 51.62
CA LEU A 353 -4.95 29.54 52.02
C LEU A 353 -5.97 30.14 51.03
N SER A 354 -7.15 30.41 51.58
CA SER A 354 -8.09 31.49 51.25
C SER A 354 -8.65 31.68 49.82
N GLU A 355 -9.98 31.52 49.77
CA GLU A 355 -10.92 32.60 49.43
C GLU A 355 -10.97 33.12 47.97
N LEU A 356 -12.07 32.80 47.27
CA LEU A 356 -13.08 33.80 46.91
C LEU A 356 -14.31 33.12 46.25
N THR A 357 -15.46 33.26 46.89
CA THR A 357 -16.76 32.76 46.39
C THR A 357 -17.43 33.82 45.51
N PRO A 358 -17.92 33.50 44.29
CA PRO A 358 -18.95 34.27 43.64
C PRO A 358 -20.32 33.73 44.07
N GLN A 359 -21.07 34.50 44.86
CA GLN A 359 -22.49 34.22 45.08
C GLN A 359 -23.25 34.34 43.75
N SER A 360 -23.97 33.30 43.36
CA SER A 360 -25.02 33.42 42.35
C SER A 360 -26.32 33.75 43.06
N GLU A 361 -26.72 35.02 42.99
CA GLU A 361 -27.95 35.50 43.62
C GLU A 361 -29.17 34.90 42.89
N SER A 362 -30.06 34.25 43.65
CA SER A 362 -31.28 33.65 43.12
C SER A 362 -32.46 34.57 43.43
N THR A 363 -32.98 35.26 42.41
CA THR A 363 -34.17 36.11 42.54
C THR A 363 -35.37 35.44 41.89
N SER A 364 -36.21 34.79 42.71
CA SER A 364 -37.56 34.38 42.28
C SER A 364 -38.50 35.58 42.25
N PRO A 365 -39.48 35.64 41.32
CA PRO A 365 -40.46 36.71 41.26
C PRO A 365 -41.61 36.51 42.27
N SER A 366 -42.22 37.59 42.72
CA SER A 366 -43.54 37.57 43.39
C SER A 366 -44.24 38.91 43.26
N SER A 367 -45.50 38.83 42.78
CA SER A 367 -46.47 39.93 42.51
C SER A 367 -46.15 40.82 41.31
#